data_AF-A0A0E0E447-F1
#
_entry.id   AF-A0A0E0E447-F1
#
_cell.length_a   1.000
_cell.length_b   1.000
_cell.length_c   1.000
_cell.angle_alpha   90.00
_cell.angle_beta   90.00
_cell.angle_gamma   90.00
#
_symmetry.space_group_name_H-M   'P 1'
#
loop_
_entity.id
_entity.type
_entity.pdbx_description
1 polymer ?
#
loop_
_entity_poly.entity_id
_entity_poly.type
_entity_poly.pdbx_seq_one_letter_code
_entity_poly.pdbx_strand_id
1 'polypeptide(L)'
;MQAAAPAWAPPIFSAASAVSARPRRGARAAAVRCELAASAPSSAPGSLAPRWAQRTVVIPPQRRGCHLITPKIVNGIREDLSEFKCGMAHLFLQHTSASLTINENYDSDVQFDTETFLSRIVPEGPSAPWRHTIEGPDDMPAHIKSSMFGCALTIPITDGRLNMGTWQGIWLCEHRDYATPRQIVITLNGI
;
A
#
# COMPACT_ATOMS: atom_id res chain seq x y z
N MET A 1 54.15 -6.45 26.08
CA MET A 1 52.71 -6.59 26.36
C MET A 1 52.10 -7.38 25.21
N GLN A 2 51.64 -8.60 25.47
CA GLN A 2 51.12 -9.55 24.49
C GLN A 2 49.74 -9.13 23.97
N ALA A 3 49.51 -9.26 22.66
CA ALA A 3 48.21 -9.15 22.03
C ALA A 3 47.63 -10.56 21.83
N ALA A 4 46.45 -10.84 22.39
CA ALA A 4 45.72 -12.08 22.19
C ALA A 4 44.61 -11.86 21.14
N ALA A 5 44.54 -12.76 20.15
CA ALA A 5 43.46 -12.85 19.16
C ALA A 5 42.35 -13.79 19.66
N PRO A 6 41.07 -13.63 19.26
CA PRO A 6 40.03 -14.59 19.60
C PRO A 6 40.01 -15.75 18.61
N ALA A 7 39.99 -16.98 19.15
CA ALA A 7 39.79 -18.21 18.40
C ALA A 7 38.29 -18.49 18.22
N TRP A 8 37.85 -18.66 16.97
CA TRP A 8 36.53 -19.20 16.64
C TRP A 8 36.70 -20.62 16.10
N ALA A 9 36.14 -21.62 16.78
CA ALA A 9 36.00 -22.99 16.29
C ALA A 9 34.53 -23.25 15.93
N PRO A 10 34.20 -23.95 14.84
CA PRO A 10 32.83 -24.33 14.52
C PRO A 10 32.43 -25.64 15.21
N PRO A 11 31.15 -25.87 15.55
CA PRO A 11 30.70 -27.18 15.99
C PRO A 11 30.52 -28.12 14.78
N ILE A 12 31.04 -29.34 14.95
CA ILE A 12 30.79 -30.50 14.08
C ILE A 12 29.39 -31.02 14.43
N PHE A 13 28.47 -31.02 13.47
CA PHE A 13 27.21 -31.76 13.58
C PHE A 13 27.24 -33.01 12.70
N SER A 14 27.15 -34.16 13.38
CA SER A 14 27.04 -35.51 12.83
C SER A 14 25.70 -35.71 12.14
N ALA A 15 25.70 -36.34 10.96
CA ALA A 15 24.51 -36.73 10.23
C ALA A 15 23.78 -37.86 10.97
N ALA A 16 22.55 -37.60 11.43
CA ALA A 16 21.64 -38.62 11.94
C ALA A 16 20.56 -38.94 10.88
N SER A 17 20.38 -40.24 10.64
CA SER A 17 19.51 -40.86 9.64
C SER A 17 18.07 -40.35 9.62
N ALA A 18 17.54 -40.18 8.41
CA ALA A 18 16.13 -39.92 8.15
C ALA A 18 15.27 -41.15 8.49
N VAL A 19 14.41 -41.02 9.49
CA VAL A 19 13.30 -41.95 9.75
C VAL A 19 12.08 -41.47 8.97
N SER A 20 11.67 -42.26 7.98
CA SER A 20 10.47 -42.05 7.16
C SER A 20 9.20 -42.17 8.00
N ALA A 21 8.58 -41.04 8.34
CA ALA A 21 7.23 -40.99 8.90
C ALA A 21 6.18 -41.10 7.77
N ARG A 22 5.41 -42.20 7.76
CA ARG A 22 4.24 -42.37 6.88
C ARG A 22 3.14 -41.37 7.27
N PRO A 23 2.47 -40.70 6.31
CA PRO A 23 1.34 -39.84 6.65
C PRO A 23 0.11 -40.68 7.00
N ARG A 24 -0.48 -40.41 8.17
CA ARG A 24 -1.79 -40.93 8.57
C ARG A 24 -2.86 -40.33 7.65
N ARG A 25 -3.73 -41.19 7.11
CA ARG A 25 -4.92 -40.78 6.34
C ARG A 25 -5.84 -39.95 7.24
N GLY A 26 -5.85 -38.63 7.05
CA GLY A 26 -6.73 -37.68 7.70
C GLY A 26 -7.89 -37.27 6.80
N ALA A 27 -9.09 -37.32 7.38
CA ALA A 27 -10.40 -36.80 6.97
C ALA A 27 -10.54 -36.12 5.59
N ARG A 28 -11.48 -36.62 4.78
CA ARG A 28 -12.06 -35.89 3.64
C ARG A 28 -12.71 -34.60 4.14
N ALA A 29 -12.19 -33.45 3.73
CA ALA A 29 -12.89 -32.18 3.86
C ALA A 29 -14.17 -32.25 3.00
N ALA A 30 -15.34 -32.13 3.63
CA ALA A 30 -16.60 -31.98 2.92
C ALA A 30 -16.63 -30.59 2.30
N ALA A 31 -16.66 -30.52 0.96
CA ALA A 31 -16.89 -29.28 0.25
C ALA A 31 -18.33 -28.82 0.49
N VAL A 32 -18.51 -27.67 1.14
CA VAL A 32 -19.81 -27.01 1.25
C VAL A 32 -20.14 -26.42 -0.13
N ARG A 33 -21.06 -27.05 -0.85
CA ARG A 33 -21.63 -26.47 -2.07
C ARG A 33 -22.58 -25.34 -1.67
N CYS A 34 -22.26 -24.13 -2.08
CA CYS A 34 -23.18 -23.00 -2.02
C CYS A 34 -24.05 -23.04 -3.28
N GLU A 35 -25.30 -23.49 -3.17
CA GLU A 35 -26.29 -23.37 -4.24
C GLU A 35 -26.85 -21.94 -4.20
N LEU A 36 -26.48 -21.13 -5.19
CA LEU A 36 -27.11 -19.84 -5.46
C LEU A 36 -28.48 -20.10 -6.12
N ALA A 37 -29.55 -19.99 -5.34
CA ALA A 37 -30.89 -19.83 -5.89
C ALA A 37 -30.98 -18.46 -6.56
N ALA A 38 -31.00 -18.44 -7.90
CA ALA A 38 -31.29 -17.24 -8.66
C ALA A 38 -32.80 -16.96 -8.63
N SER A 39 -33.25 -16.03 -7.81
CA SER A 39 -34.51 -15.32 -8.01
C SER A 39 -34.21 -13.92 -8.54
N ALA A 40 -34.79 -13.59 -9.70
CA ALA A 40 -34.67 -12.27 -10.30
C ALA A 40 -35.43 -11.24 -9.44
N PRO A 41 -34.82 -10.10 -9.06
CA PRO A 41 -35.57 -9.06 -8.36
C PRO A 41 -36.37 -8.23 -9.36
N SER A 42 -37.67 -8.14 -9.08
CA SER A 42 -38.58 -7.13 -9.63
C SER A 42 -38.04 -5.73 -9.30
N SER A 43 -37.87 -4.88 -10.31
CA SER A 43 -37.31 -3.53 -10.15
C SER A 43 -38.34 -2.56 -9.58
N ALA A 44 -38.34 -2.39 -8.26
CA ALA A 44 -38.94 -1.24 -7.60
C ALA A 44 -38.01 -0.01 -7.71
N PRO A 45 -38.54 1.22 -7.87
CA PRO A 45 -37.73 2.43 -7.83
C PRO A 45 -37.17 2.61 -6.41
N GLY A 46 -35.84 2.67 -6.28
CA GLY A 46 -35.13 2.77 -4.99
C GLY A 46 -34.29 1.56 -4.60
N SER A 47 -34.06 0.61 -5.52
CA SER A 47 -33.13 -0.50 -5.29
C SER A 47 -31.69 -0.01 -5.08
N LEU A 48 -31.20 -0.12 -3.85
CA LEU A 48 -29.79 0.00 -3.45
C LEU A 48 -29.02 -1.25 -3.93
N ALA A 49 -28.90 -1.42 -5.25
CA ALA A 49 -28.13 -2.51 -5.83
C ALA A 49 -26.63 -2.26 -5.62
N PRO A 50 -25.82 -3.30 -5.33
CA PRO A 50 -24.37 -3.15 -5.28
C PRO A 50 -23.82 -2.63 -6.61
N ARG A 51 -22.98 -1.61 -6.53
CA ARG A 51 -22.35 -0.93 -7.66
C ARG A 51 -20.84 -1.01 -7.56
N TRP A 52 -20.19 -0.99 -8.71
CA TRP A 52 -18.75 -0.90 -8.83
C TRP A 52 -18.42 0.18 -9.86
N ALA A 53 -17.43 1.01 -9.56
CA ALA A 53 -16.83 1.95 -10.51
C ALA A 53 -15.31 1.89 -10.36
N GLN A 54 -14.58 2.07 -11.47
CA GLN A 54 -13.13 2.12 -11.43
C GLN A 54 -12.61 3.25 -12.31
N ARG A 55 -11.69 4.05 -11.77
CA ARG A 55 -11.03 5.15 -12.46
C ARG A 55 -9.54 5.08 -12.22
N THR A 56 -8.76 5.55 -13.19
CA THR A 56 -7.33 5.79 -13.00
C THR A 56 -7.11 7.29 -12.91
N VAL A 57 -6.54 7.74 -11.79
CA VAL A 57 -6.14 9.14 -11.59
C VAL A 57 -4.63 9.23 -11.76
N VAL A 58 -4.19 10.16 -12.61
CA VAL A 58 -2.76 10.44 -12.83
C VAL A 58 -2.36 11.66 -12.01
N ILE A 59 -1.41 11.46 -11.10
CA ILE A 59 -0.75 12.54 -10.37
C ILE A 59 0.47 12.99 -11.18
N PRO A 60 0.59 14.28 -11.52
CA PRO A 60 1.76 14.78 -12.23
C PRO A 60 3.04 14.55 -11.41
N PRO A 61 4.23 14.57 -12.04
CA PRO A 61 5.50 14.40 -11.35
C PRO A 61 5.56 15.28 -10.11
N GLN A 62 5.95 14.69 -8.99
CA GLN A 62 6.22 15.41 -7.76
C GLN A 62 7.73 15.40 -7.50
N ARG A 63 8.23 16.43 -6.84
CA ARG A 63 9.56 16.37 -6.22
C ARG A 63 9.53 15.33 -5.08
N ARG A 64 10.69 14.86 -4.64
CA ARG A 64 10.79 14.07 -3.41
C ARG A 64 10.05 14.71 -2.24
N GLY A 65 9.34 13.90 -1.45
CA GLY A 65 8.67 14.29 -0.23
C GLY A 65 7.22 13.80 -0.16
N CYS A 66 6.50 14.22 0.88
CA CYS A 66 5.10 13.90 1.08
C CYS A 66 4.19 15.01 0.55
N HIS A 67 3.18 14.64 -0.26
CA HIS A 67 2.32 15.61 -0.94
C HIS A 67 0.84 15.31 -0.66
N LEU A 68 0.09 16.29 -0.19
CA LEU A 68 -1.36 16.19 -0.06
C LEU A 68 -2.02 16.11 -1.44
N ILE A 69 -2.61 14.97 -1.77
CA ILE A 69 -3.27 14.72 -3.06
C ILE A 69 -4.78 14.53 -2.97
N THR A 70 -5.38 14.66 -1.77
CA THR A 70 -6.84 14.54 -1.56
C THR A 70 -7.67 15.29 -2.60
N PRO A 71 -7.39 16.57 -2.94
CA PRO A 71 -8.19 17.28 -3.93
C PRO A 71 -8.10 16.65 -5.32
N LYS A 72 -6.92 16.18 -5.75
CA LYS A 72 -6.74 15.52 -7.05
C LYS A 72 -7.52 14.22 -7.12
N ILE A 73 -7.48 13.43 -6.04
CA ILE A 73 -8.24 12.18 -5.92
C ILE A 73 -9.73 12.45 -6.00
N VAL A 74 -10.28 13.27 -5.11
CA VAL A 74 -11.71 13.58 -5.04
C VAL A 74 -12.19 14.16 -6.37
N ASN A 75 -11.42 15.05 -6.98
CA ASN A 75 -11.77 15.63 -8.27
C ASN A 75 -11.84 14.60 -9.39
N GLY A 76 -10.95 13.61 -9.39
CA GLY A 76 -10.86 12.56 -10.41
C GLY A 76 -11.95 11.48 -10.32
N ILE A 77 -12.59 11.33 -9.15
CA ILE A 77 -13.66 10.33 -8.93
C ILE A 77 -15.02 10.95 -8.61
N ARG A 78 -15.15 12.29 -8.63
CA ARG A 78 -16.32 13.00 -8.10
C ARG A 78 -17.64 12.51 -8.66
N GLU A 79 -17.69 12.30 -9.98
CA GLU A 79 -18.89 11.86 -10.68
C GLU A 79 -19.37 10.51 -10.13
N ASP A 80 -18.53 9.48 -10.18
CA ASP A 80 -18.88 8.15 -9.69
C ASP A 80 -19.11 8.16 -8.16
N LEU A 81 -18.27 8.88 -7.41
CA LEU A 81 -18.31 8.93 -5.94
C LEU A 81 -19.67 9.44 -5.45
N SER A 82 -20.24 10.46 -6.12
CA SER A 82 -21.53 11.05 -5.74
C SER A 82 -22.70 10.08 -5.79
N GLU A 83 -22.53 8.93 -6.46
CA GLU A 83 -23.57 7.94 -6.66
C GLU A 83 -23.59 6.84 -5.59
N PHE A 84 -22.65 6.86 -4.65
CA PHE A 84 -22.56 5.89 -3.55
C PHE A 84 -23.07 6.50 -2.24
N LYS A 85 -24.10 5.89 -1.66
CA LYS A 85 -24.60 6.22 -0.32
C LYS A 85 -23.72 5.61 0.77
N CYS A 86 -23.28 4.37 0.59
CA CYS A 86 -22.40 3.68 1.54
C CYS A 86 -21.49 2.69 0.80
N GLY A 87 -20.19 2.72 1.07
CA GLY A 87 -19.25 1.86 0.36
C GLY A 87 -17.82 1.99 0.81
N MET A 88 -16.91 1.53 -0.04
CA MET A 88 -15.47 1.62 0.14
C MET A 88 -14.83 2.15 -1.14
N ALA A 89 -13.82 3.00 -0.98
CA ALA A 89 -12.91 3.43 -2.02
C ALA A 89 -11.55 2.75 -1.77
N HIS A 90 -11.16 1.84 -2.65
CA HIS A 90 -9.83 1.25 -2.66
C HIS A 90 -8.93 1.99 -3.66
N LEU A 91 -7.83 2.55 -3.17
CA LEU A 91 -6.83 3.22 -3.97
C LEU A 91 -5.59 2.34 -4.05
N PHE A 92 -5.10 2.10 -5.27
CA PHE A 92 -3.90 1.31 -5.52
C PHE A 92 -2.93 2.09 -6.40
N LEU A 93 -1.80 2.47 -5.84
CA LEU A 93 -0.70 3.12 -6.53
C LEU A 93 0.08 2.06 -7.34
N GLN A 94 0.13 2.24 -8.65
CA GLN A 94 0.89 1.38 -9.55
C GLN A 94 2.36 1.80 -9.59
N HIS A 95 3.04 1.75 -8.44
CA HIS A 95 4.46 2.07 -8.32
C HIS A 95 5.10 1.34 -7.14
N THR A 96 6.40 1.08 -7.23
CA THR A 96 7.18 0.36 -6.20
C THR A 96 8.12 1.27 -5.40
N SER A 97 8.42 2.46 -5.90
CA SER A 97 9.32 3.43 -5.28
C SER A 97 8.60 4.72 -4.79
N ALA A 98 7.27 4.67 -4.67
CA ALA A 98 6.44 5.72 -4.11
C ALA A 98 5.31 5.04 -3.34
N SER A 99 4.71 5.73 -2.37
CA SER A 99 3.69 5.13 -1.48
C SER A 99 2.51 6.04 -1.25
N LEU A 100 1.42 5.46 -0.73
CA LEU A 100 0.25 6.18 -0.26
C LEU A 100 0.14 6.06 1.25
N THR A 101 -0.28 7.14 1.90
CA THR A 101 -0.61 7.15 3.34
C THR A 101 -1.74 8.13 3.64
N ILE A 102 -2.34 8.03 4.82
CA ILE A 102 -3.30 9.01 5.34
C ILE A 102 -2.68 9.64 6.57
N ASN A 103 -2.53 10.97 6.55
CA ASN A 103 -1.97 11.74 7.65
C ASN A 103 -2.56 13.16 7.66
N GLU A 104 -2.01 14.06 8.46
CA GLU A 104 -2.53 15.41 8.65
C GLU A 104 -2.71 16.18 7.32
N ASN A 105 -3.76 16.98 7.20
CA ASN A 105 -4.06 17.76 5.98
C ASN A 105 -3.95 19.28 6.17
N TYR A 106 -3.46 19.73 7.33
CA TYR A 106 -3.47 21.14 7.72
C TYR A 106 -2.07 21.76 7.73
N ASP A 107 -1.15 21.24 8.55
CA ASP A 107 0.20 21.75 8.63
C ASP A 107 1.15 21.03 7.66
N SER A 108 1.82 21.80 6.80
CA SER A 108 2.81 21.26 5.87
C SER A 108 4.08 20.78 6.58
N ASP A 109 4.37 21.25 7.79
CA ASP A 109 5.55 20.81 8.56
C ASP A 109 5.49 19.30 8.84
N VAL A 110 4.30 18.73 9.03
CA VAL A 110 4.12 17.27 9.19
C VAL A 110 4.63 16.51 7.96
N GLN A 111 4.47 17.07 6.75
CA GLN A 111 4.97 16.45 5.51
C GLN A 111 6.49 16.54 5.42
N PHE A 112 7.07 17.69 5.78
CA PHE A 112 8.51 17.91 5.79
C PHE A 112 9.23 17.06 6.84
N ASP A 113 8.68 16.97 8.05
CA ASP A 113 9.20 16.16 9.13
C ASP A 113 9.10 14.66 8.82
N THR A 114 8.01 14.24 8.17
CA THR A 114 7.87 12.86 7.72
C THR A 114 8.97 12.49 6.70
N GLU A 115 9.22 13.34 5.70
CA GLU A 115 10.31 13.11 4.73
C GLU A 115 11.69 13.13 5.42
N THR A 116 11.90 14.08 6.33
CA THR A 116 13.14 14.18 7.12
C THR A 116 13.37 12.91 7.93
N PHE A 117 12.32 12.38 8.56
CA PHE A 117 12.39 11.12 9.29
C PHE A 117 12.74 9.94 8.37
N LEU A 118 12.03 9.77 7.26
CA LEU A 118 12.27 8.69 6.29
C LEU A 118 13.70 8.70 5.75
N SER A 119 14.23 9.88 5.43
CA SER A 119 15.60 10.03 4.93
C SER A 119 16.67 9.78 6.01
N ARG A 120 16.32 9.88 7.30
CA ARG A 120 17.22 9.46 8.39
C ARG A 120 17.24 7.95 8.60
N ILE A 121 16.07 7.30 8.55
CA ILE A 121 15.96 5.86 8.84
C ILE A 121 16.30 4.97 7.64
N VAL A 122 16.13 5.49 6.42
CA VAL A 122 16.53 4.84 5.18
C VAL A 122 17.51 5.78 4.46
N PRO A 123 18.78 5.79 4.89
CA PRO A 123 19.77 6.75 4.40
C PRO A 123 20.16 6.48 2.95
N GLU A 124 20.67 7.51 2.29
CA GLU A 124 21.20 7.48 0.94
C GLU A 124 22.70 7.76 0.91
N GLY A 125 23.32 7.57 -0.25
CA GLY A 125 24.69 7.98 -0.53
C GLY A 125 25.75 6.89 -0.36
N PRO A 126 27.04 7.26 -0.48
CA PRO A 126 28.14 6.29 -0.62
C PRO A 126 28.33 5.35 0.57
N SER A 127 27.92 5.77 1.76
CA SER A 127 28.01 4.97 2.99
C SER A 127 26.77 4.11 3.24
N ALA A 128 25.71 4.25 2.42
CA ALA A 128 24.48 3.50 2.61
C ALA A 128 24.70 2.04 2.17
N PRO A 129 24.28 1.04 2.96
CA PRO A 129 24.60 -0.37 2.72
C PRO A 129 23.69 -1.04 1.68
N TRP A 130 23.25 -0.30 0.65
CA TRP A 130 22.29 -0.78 -0.33
C TRP A 130 22.97 -1.41 -1.54
N ARG A 131 22.48 -2.58 -1.94
CA ARG A 131 22.98 -3.31 -3.11
C ARG A 131 22.27 -2.95 -4.41
N HIS A 132 21.02 -2.52 -4.33
CA HIS A 132 20.19 -2.20 -5.50
C HIS A 132 20.29 -0.70 -5.78
N THR A 133 21.02 -0.35 -6.83
CA THR A 133 21.35 1.05 -7.18
C THR A 133 21.30 1.27 -8.69
N ILE A 134 20.60 0.40 -9.42
CA ILE A 134 20.65 0.39 -10.89
C ILE A 134 20.01 1.66 -11.46
N GLU A 135 19.05 2.26 -10.75
CA GLU A 135 18.41 3.52 -11.13
C GLU A 135 18.95 4.74 -10.36
N GLY A 136 20.06 4.59 -9.63
CA GLY A 136 20.71 5.67 -8.88
C GLY A 136 20.80 5.44 -7.36
N PRO A 137 21.33 6.43 -6.62
CA PRO A 137 21.54 6.31 -5.17
C PRO A 137 20.23 6.27 -4.36
N ASP A 138 19.12 6.77 -4.92
CA ASP A 138 17.80 6.83 -4.28
C ASP A 138 16.91 5.62 -4.60
N ASP A 139 17.40 4.67 -5.42
CA ASP A 139 16.67 3.50 -5.92
C ASP A 139 16.18 2.57 -4.80
N MET A 140 17.08 1.80 -4.17
CA MET A 140 16.72 0.94 -3.03
C MET A 140 16.07 1.70 -1.87
N PRO A 141 16.56 2.89 -1.46
CA PRO A 141 15.90 3.69 -0.44
C PRO A 141 14.42 3.94 -0.72
N ALA A 142 14.09 4.30 -1.96
CA ALA A 142 12.71 4.53 -2.35
C ALA A 142 11.84 3.27 -2.29
N HIS A 143 12.39 2.10 -2.62
CA HIS A 143 11.70 0.81 -2.45
C HIS A 143 11.43 0.45 -0.98
N ILE A 144 12.40 0.71 -0.09
CA ILE A 144 12.23 0.48 1.35
C ILE A 144 11.18 1.43 1.91
N LYS A 145 11.34 2.75 1.70
CA LYS A 145 10.39 3.78 2.15
C LYS A 145 8.97 3.49 1.62
N SER A 146 8.87 3.05 0.36
CA SER A 146 7.60 2.61 -0.23
C SER A 146 6.98 1.44 0.51
N SER A 147 7.76 0.41 0.84
CA SER A 147 7.28 -0.78 1.57
C SER A 147 6.87 -0.49 3.02
N MET A 148 7.38 0.59 3.62
CA MET A 148 7.01 0.99 4.99
C MET A 148 5.58 1.52 5.10
N PHE A 149 5.12 2.28 4.11
CA PHE A 149 3.74 2.79 4.07
C PHE A 149 2.81 1.90 3.23
N GLY A 150 3.32 1.38 2.12
CA GLY A 150 2.59 0.57 1.15
C GLY A 150 2.01 1.38 -0.01
N CYS A 151 1.46 0.67 -0.98
CA CYS A 151 0.91 1.24 -2.21
C CYS A 151 -0.62 1.34 -2.21
N ALA A 152 -1.30 0.99 -1.12
CA ALA A 152 -2.75 0.84 -1.10
C ALA A 152 -3.40 1.52 0.10
N LEU A 153 -4.57 2.13 -0.14
CA LEU A 153 -5.45 2.67 0.88
C LEU A 153 -6.87 2.15 0.66
N THR A 154 -7.63 1.99 1.74
CA THR A 154 -9.04 1.61 1.68
C THR A 154 -9.81 2.55 2.61
N ILE A 155 -10.71 3.35 2.05
CA ILE A 155 -11.36 4.47 2.72
C ILE A 155 -12.88 4.29 2.65
N PRO A 156 -13.64 4.42 3.75
CA PRO A 156 -15.09 4.33 3.72
C PRO A 156 -15.71 5.46 2.89
N ILE A 157 -16.87 5.19 2.29
CA ILE A 157 -17.69 6.15 1.56
C ILE A 157 -19.00 6.33 2.33
N THR A 158 -19.44 7.58 2.50
CA THR A 158 -20.74 7.91 3.09
C THR A 158 -21.33 9.11 2.36
N ASP A 159 -22.56 8.99 1.88
CA ASP A 159 -23.34 10.03 1.21
C ASP A 159 -22.55 10.80 0.15
N GLY A 160 -21.91 10.05 -0.75
CA GLY A 160 -21.16 10.59 -1.87
C GLY A 160 -19.81 11.22 -1.50
N ARG A 161 -19.25 10.89 -0.32
CA ARG A 161 -18.00 11.47 0.18
C ARG A 161 -17.06 10.39 0.72
N LEU A 162 -15.76 10.61 0.56
CA LEU A 162 -14.75 9.88 1.32
C LEU A 162 -14.90 10.24 2.80
N ASN A 163 -15.21 9.25 3.64
CA ASN A 163 -15.48 9.42 5.05
C ASN A 163 -14.17 9.26 5.85
N MET A 164 -13.38 10.34 5.84
CA MET A 164 -12.15 10.49 6.60
C MET A 164 -12.38 11.49 7.75
N GLY A 165 -11.55 11.43 8.79
CA GLY A 165 -11.56 12.41 9.87
C GLY A 165 -11.17 13.82 9.41
N THR A 166 -11.52 14.85 10.18
CA THR A 166 -11.29 16.27 9.86
C THR A 166 -9.85 16.57 9.42
N TRP A 167 -8.89 16.00 10.14
CA TRP A 167 -7.46 16.23 9.90
C TRP A 167 -6.84 15.21 8.95
N GLN A 168 -7.59 14.24 8.44
CA GLN A 168 -7.04 13.21 7.57
C GLN A 168 -7.01 13.68 6.11
N GLY A 169 -5.88 13.45 5.44
CA GLY A 169 -5.67 13.67 4.02
C GLY A 169 -4.88 12.55 3.39
N ILE A 170 -5.17 12.27 2.12
CA ILE A 170 -4.47 11.28 1.31
C ILE A 170 -3.18 11.91 0.81
N TRP A 171 -2.07 11.29 1.15
CA TRP A 171 -0.74 11.72 0.73
C TRP A 171 -0.17 10.77 -0.33
N LEU A 172 0.53 11.34 -1.30
CA LEU A 172 1.51 10.63 -2.12
C LEU A 172 2.89 10.94 -1.55
N CYS A 173 3.60 9.93 -1.07
CA CYS A 173 4.99 10.06 -0.68
C CYS A 173 5.86 9.67 -1.88
N GLU A 174 6.47 10.66 -2.51
CA GLU A 174 7.42 10.47 -3.59
C GLU A 174 8.82 10.32 -3.01
N HIS A 175 9.45 9.17 -3.25
CA HIS A 175 10.76 8.86 -2.66
C HIS A 175 11.92 9.02 -3.65
N ARG A 176 11.65 9.34 -4.91
CA ARG A 176 12.66 9.61 -5.94
C ARG A 176 12.88 11.10 -6.15
N ASP A 177 14.10 11.49 -6.49
CA ASP A 177 14.43 12.87 -6.83
C ASP A 177 13.84 13.32 -8.16
N TYR A 178 13.86 12.42 -9.15
CA TYR A 178 13.40 12.66 -10.52
C TYR A 178 12.26 11.71 -10.86
N ALA A 179 11.08 11.99 -10.31
CA ALA A 179 9.91 11.14 -10.50
C ALA A 179 9.22 11.37 -11.86
N THR A 180 8.63 10.30 -12.38
CA THR A 180 7.65 10.36 -13.46
C THR A 180 6.24 10.49 -12.87
N PRO A 181 5.19 10.75 -13.69
CA PRO A 181 3.81 10.78 -13.18
C PRO A 181 3.43 9.46 -12.47
N ARG A 182 2.59 9.55 -11.44
CA ARG A 182 2.12 8.39 -10.66
C ARG A 182 0.68 8.06 -11.02
N GLN A 183 0.40 6.79 -11.30
CA GLN A 183 -0.95 6.31 -11.59
C GLN A 183 -1.55 5.65 -10.37
N ILE A 184 -2.76 6.06 -10.01
CA ILE A 184 -3.52 5.49 -8.90
C ILE A 184 -4.82 4.95 -9.46
N VAL A 185 -5.00 3.63 -9.39
CA VAL A 185 -6.25 2.97 -9.73
C VAL A 185 -7.17 3.04 -8.52
N ILE A 186 -8.37 3.57 -8.72
CA ILE A 186 -9.35 3.79 -7.66
C ILE A 186 -10.57 2.96 -8.00
N THR A 187 -10.90 2.02 -7.13
CA THR A 187 -12.08 1.17 -7.24
C THR A 187 -13.07 1.57 -6.15
N LEU A 188 -14.28 1.95 -6.54
CA LEU A 188 -15.38 2.25 -5.65
C LEU A 188 -16.35 1.07 -5.68
N ASN A 189 -16.78 0.63 -4.50
CA ASN A 189 -17.79 -0.41 -4.38
C ASN A 189 -18.73 -0.14 -3.21
N GLY A 190 -20.02 -0.40 -3.38
CA GLY A 190 -21.02 -0.05 -2.36
C GLY A 190 -22.42 -0.01 -2.92
N ILE A 191 -23.30 0.70 -2.23
CA ILE A 191 -24.71 0.94 -2.60
C ILE A 191 -25.00 2.43 -2.70
#